data_AF-A0A3B1BQ99-F1
#
_entry.id   AF-A0A3B1BQ99-F1
#
_cell.length_a   1.000
_cell.length_b   1.000
_cell.length_c   1.000
_cell.angle_alpha   90.00
_cell.angle_beta   90.00
_cell.angle_gamma   90.00
#
_symmetry.space_group_name_H-M   'P 1'
#
loop_
_entity.id
_entity.type
_entity.pdbx_description
1 polymer ?
#
loop_
_entity_poly.entity_id
_entity_poly.type
_entity_poly.pdbx_seq_one_letter_code
_entity_poly.pdbx_strand_id
1 'polypeptide(L)'
;MKKKNYISDHDRELFQKSVAGTRKLKTEIRITPLKKRPPPRPLQQEKDNQQVLMDMLSDPVDPADMETGEELLFVRNGIPQRTLKKLRRGEFSIEAELDLHGRTKVEAREAIVEFLYFCHSHSLRCVRIIHGKGHGSQGKRPILKQYVNHWLRQRDDILAFSSARQIDGGTGAIYVLLRRKG
;
A
#
# COMPACT_ATOMS: atom_id res chain seq x y z
N MET A 1 10.78 -27.50 -38.84
CA MET A 1 11.41 -28.57 -38.04
C MET A 1 12.92 -28.39 -38.10
N LYS A 2 13.63 -28.19 -36.98
CA LYS A 2 15.09 -28.00 -36.95
C LYS A 2 15.79 -29.37 -37.09
N LYS A 3 16.63 -29.56 -38.11
CA LYS A 3 17.47 -30.75 -38.25
C LYS A 3 18.47 -30.78 -37.08
N LYS A 4 18.45 -31.86 -36.29
CA LYS A 4 19.49 -32.12 -35.30
C LYS A 4 20.75 -32.51 -36.07
N ASN A 5 21.80 -31.71 -35.97
CA ASN A 5 23.13 -32.08 -36.47
C ASN A 5 23.65 -33.23 -35.59
N TYR A 6 23.43 -34.46 -36.03
CA TYR A 6 24.06 -35.63 -35.43
C TYR A 6 25.52 -35.63 -35.86
N ILE A 7 26.41 -35.35 -34.91
CA ILE A 7 27.85 -35.49 -35.10
C ILE A 7 28.14 -36.99 -34.97
N SER A 8 28.69 -37.59 -36.02
CA SER A 8 29.04 -39.02 -36.01
C SER A 8 30.16 -39.30 -35.00
N ASP A 9 30.23 -40.51 -34.46
CA ASP A 9 31.31 -40.88 -33.53
C ASP A 9 32.69 -40.75 -34.18
N HIS A 10 32.76 -40.99 -35.50
CA HIS A 10 33.97 -40.78 -36.29
C HIS A 10 34.39 -39.31 -36.35
N ASP A 11 33.45 -38.38 -36.58
CA ASP A 11 33.75 -36.94 -36.57
C ASP A 11 34.21 -36.46 -35.18
N ARG A 12 33.65 -37.05 -34.10
CA ARG A 12 34.08 -36.74 -32.72
C ARG A 12 35.50 -37.20 -32.48
N GLU A 13 35.85 -38.41 -32.92
CA GLU A 13 37.20 -38.95 -32.75
C GLU A 13 38.22 -38.16 -33.59
N LEU A 14 37.87 -37.83 -34.83
CA LEU A 14 38.71 -37.02 -35.72
C LEU A 14 38.96 -35.63 -35.13
N PHE A 15 37.92 -35.00 -34.57
CA PHE A 15 38.06 -33.71 -33.90
C PHE A 15 38.94 -33.81 -32.65
N GLN A 16 38.76 -34.85 -31.81
CA GLN A 16 39.58 -35.05 -30.62
C GLN A 16 41.06 -35.23 -30.96
N LYS A 17 41.37 -35.98 -32.02
CA LYS A 17 42.75 -36.12 -32.53
C LYS A 17 43.30 -34.80 -33.06
N SER A 18 42.50 -33.99 -33.74
CA SER A 18 42.97 -32.73 -34.33
C SER A 18 43.20 -31.63 -33.30
N VAL A 19 42.51 -31.66 -32.16
CA VAL A 19 42.73 -30.70 -31.06
C VAL A 19 43.66 -31.22 -29.96
N ALA A 20 44.13 -32.46 -30.06
CA ALA A 20 45.08 -33.05 -29.13
C ALA A 20 46.41 -32.27 -29.17
N GLY A 21 46.81 -31.70 -28.02
CA GLY A 21 48.00 -30.85 -27.90
C GLY A 21 47.71 -29.35 -27.86
N THR A 22 46.44 -28.94 -27.96
CA THR A 22 46.07 -27.52 -27.80
C THR A 22 46.18 -27.07 -26.35
N ARG A 23 46.81 -25.91 -26.13
CA ARG A 23 46.89 -25.29 -24.80
C ARG A 23 45.59 -24.57 -24.50
N LYS A 24 44.87 -25.01 -23.45
CA LYS A 24 43.67 -24.31 -22.97
C LYS A 24 44.03 -22.86 -22.63
N LEU A 25 43.30 -21.91 -23.19
CA LEU A 25 43.45 -20.50 -22.83
C LEU A 25 43.10 -20.33 -21.35
N LYS A 26 43.93 -19.60 -20.60
CA LYS A 26 43.57 -19.16 -19.26
C LYS A 26 42.38 -18.22 -19.41
N THR A 27 41.21 -18.66 -18.98
CA THR A 27 40.04 -17.79 -18.86
C THR A 27 40.37 -16.72 -17.84
N GLU A 28 40.65 -15.51 -18.29
CA GLU A 28 40.74 -14.38 -17.37
C GLU A 28 39.39 -14.18 -16.68
N ILE A 29 39.47 -13.82 -15.40
CA ILE A 29 38.34 -13.62 -14.51
C ILE A 29 37.34 -12.72 -15.23
N ARG A 30 36.18 -13.29 -15.57
CA ARG A 30 35.07 -12.55 -16.19
C ARG A 30 34.66 -11.47 -15.19
N ILE A 31 35.03 -10.23 -15.48
CA ILE A 31 34.69 -9.07 -14.65
C ILE A 31 33.17 -9.03 -14.53
N THR A 32 32.67 -9.21 -13.33
CA THR A 32 31.23 -9.07 -13.07
C THR A 32 30.90 -7.59 -13.18
N PRO A 33 29.89 -7.18 -13.98
CA PRO A 33 29.54 -5.78 -14.09
C PRO A 33 29.27 -5.21 -12.70
N LEU A 34 29.95 -4.11 -12.35
CA LEU A 34 29.71 -3.42 -11.08
C LEU A 34 28.23 -3.08 -10.98
N LYS A 35 27.55 -3.60 -9.96
CA LYS A 35 26.15 -3.30 -9.67
C LYS A 35 26.03 -1.79 -9.51
N LYS A 36 25.22 -1.14 -10.37
CA LYS A 36 25.00 0.32 -10.29
C LYS A 36 24.49 0.66 -8.89
N ARG A 37 25.13 1.63 -8.24
CA ARG A 37 24.69 2.10 -6.92
C ARG A 37 23.27 2.66 -7.05
N PRO A 38 22.37 2.38 -6.09
CA PRO A 38 21.05 2.99 -6.10
C PRO A 38 21.18 4.51 -6.06
N PRO A 39 20.24 5.25 -6.69
CA PRO A 39 20.25 6.70 -6.65
C PRO A 39 20.13 7.19 -5.19
N PRO A 40 20.77 8.31 -4.85
CA PRO A 40 20.67 8.89 -3.51
C PRO A 40 19.20 9.25 -3.23
N ARG A 41 18.64 8.66 -2.18
CA ARG A 41 17.31 9.01 -1.66
C ARG A 41 17.46 10.00 -0.50
N PRO A 42 16.64 11.06 -0.44
CA PRO A 42 16.69 12.04 0.64
C PRO A 42 16.02 11.49 1.89
N LEU A 43 16.65 10.50 2.54
CA LEU A 43 16.13 9.79 3.71
C LEU A 43 15.75 10.74 4.86
N GLN A 44 16.47 11.85 5.01
CA GLN A 44 16.18 12.87 6.01
C GLN A 44 14.82 13.54 5.74
N GLN A 45 14.57 13.92 4.49
CA GLN A 45 13.33 14.56 4.08
C GLN A 45 12.13 13.60 4.14
N GLU A 46 12.36 12.31 3.85
CA GLU A 46 11.37 11.25 4.06
C GLU A 46 11.01 11.08 5.55
N LYS A 47 12.01 11.08 6.43
CA LYS A 47 11.81 11.03 7.89
C LYS A 47 11.12 12.27 8.44
N ASP A 48 11.52 13.46 7.99
CA ASP A 48 10.91 14.72 8.41
C ASP A 48 9.44 14.77 7.98
N ASN A 49 9.11 14.32 6.77
CA ASN A 49 7.72 14.21 6.30
C ASN A 49 6.92 13.18 7.11
N GLN A 50 7.53 12.05 7.48
CA GLN A 50 6.91 11.06 8.37
C GLN A 50 6.69 11.64 9.76
N GLN A 51 7.64 12.39 10.31
CA GLN A 51 7.56 13.00 11.62
C GLN A 51 6.50 14.10 11.68
N VAL A 52 6.45 14.99 10.68
CA VAL A 52 5.41 16.03 10.56
C VAL A 52 4.02 15.40 10.45
N LEU A 53 3.89 14.31 9.67
CA LEU A 53 2.64 13.55 9.60
C LEU A 53 2.27 12.97 10.97
N MET A 54 3.24 12.42 11.71
CA MET A 54 3.00 11.88 13.05
C MET A 54 2.61 12.96 14.06
N ASP A 55 3.21 14.14 13.99
CA ASP A 55 2.94 15.24 14.91
C ASP A 55 1.57 15.86 14.63
N MET A 56 1.17 16.01 13.37
CA MET A 56 -0.19 16.42 13.00
C MET A 56 -1.26 15.45 13.52
N LEU A 57 -0.92 14.17 13.66
CA LEU A 57 -1.81 13.11 14.14
C LEU A 57 -1.76 12.95 15.68
N SER A 58 -1.03 13.78 16.43
CA SER A 58 -0.73 13.56 17.86
C SER A 58 -1.58 14.35 18.86
N ASP A 59 -2.62 15.08 18.44
CA ASP A 59 -3.48 15.76 19.42
C ASP A 59 -4.19 14.73 20.32
N PRO A 60 -4.07 14.83 21.66
CA PRO A 60 -4.79 13.96 22.58
C PRO A 60 -6.27 14.35 22.56
N VAL A 61 -7.06 13.67 21.73
CA VAL A 61 -8.51 13.85 21.72
C VAL A 61 -9.13 13.00 22.83
N ASP A 62 -9.82 13.65 23.76
CA ASP A 62 -10.60 12.99 24.79
C ASP A 62 -11.78 12.23 24.13
N PRO A 63 -11.93 10.91 24.36
CA PRO A 63 -13.02 10.12 23.80
C PRO A 63 -14.42 10.65 24.13
N ALA A 64 -14.55 11.45 25.19
CA ALA A 64 -15.81 12.08 25.62
C ALA A 64 -16.27 13.22 24.71
N ASP A 65 -15.35 13.90 24.03
CA ASP A 65 -15.65 15.09 23.20
C ASP A 65 -15.99 14.74 21.74
N MET A 66 -15.92 13.46 21.37
CA MET A 66 -16.24 13.01 20.01
C MET A 66 -17.74 12.73 19.85
N GLU A 67 -18.43 13.67 19.19
CA GLU A 67 -19.84 13.53 18.78
C GLU A 67 -20.03 12.24 17.96
N THR A 68 -20.71 11.25 18.55
CA THR A 68 -20.79 9.89 18.00
C THR A 68 -21.98 9.77 17.06
N GLY A 69 -21.84 10.27 15.82
CA GLY A 69 -22.71 9.84 14.73
C GLY A 69 -22.49 8.35 14.42
N GLU A 70 -23.55 7.58 14.17
CA GLU A 70 -23.43 6.15 13.81
C GLU A 70 -22.63 5.94 12.51
N GLU A 71 -22.80 6.83 11.54
CA GLU A 71 -22.05 6.84 10.28
C GLU A 71 -20.94 7.90 10.27
N LEU A 72 -19.79 7.55 9.70
CA LEU A 72 -18.72 8.50 9.41
C LEU A 72 -18.97 9.15 8.05
N LEU A 73 -18.88 10.48 7.99
CA LEU A 73 -19.01 11.26 6.77
C LEU A 73 -18.00 12.40 6.76
N PHE A 74 -17.27 12.52 5.65
CA PHE A 74 -16.33 13.61 5.42
C PHE A 74 -16.15 13.86 3.94
N VAL A 75 -16.07 15.15 3.58
CA VAL A 75 -15.71 15.61 2.25
C VAL A 75 -14.89 16.88 2.38
N ARG A 76 -13.78 16.96 1.65
CA ARG A 76 -12.90 18.13 1.68
C ARG A 76 -13.53 19.31 0.96
N ASN A 77 -13.24 20.53 1.42
CA ASN A 77 -13.68 21.75 0.74
C ASN A 77 -13.21 21.76 -0.72
N GLY A 78 -14.09 22.26 -1.60
CA GLY A 78 -13.87 22.25 -3.05
C GLY A 78 -14.27 20.93 -3.74
N ILE A 79 -14.61 19.87 -3.00
CA ILE A 79 -15.13 18.63 -3.58
C ILE A 79 -16.67 18.69 -3.61
N PRO A 80 -17.32 18.41 -4.76
CA PRO A 80 -18.77 18.43 -4.86
C PRO A 80 -19.44 17.44 -3.90
N GLN A 81 -20.53 17.84 -3.25
CA GLN A 81 -21.33 16.97 -2.37
C GLN A 81 -21.86 15.71 -3.08
N ARG A 82 -22.05 15.78 -4.40
CA ARG A 82 -22.42 14.61 -5.21
C ARG A 82 -21.36 13.50 -5.12
N THR A 83 -20.08 13.83 -4.98
CA THR A 83 -18.98 12.87 -4.80
C THR A 83 -19.18 12.04 -3.53
N LEU A 84 -19.50 12.68 -2.40
CA LEU A 84 -19.78 11.98 -1.15
C LEU A 84 -21.03 11.09 -1.27
N LYS A 85 -22.08 11.55 -1.96
CA LYS A 85 -23.29 10.73 -2.23
C LYS A 85 -22.97 9.48 -3.05
N LYS A 86 -22.14 9.61 -4.10
CA LYS A 86 -21.68 8.47 -4.90
C LYS A 86 -20.83 7.49 -4.08
N LEU A 87 -19.95 8.02 -3.23
CA LEU A 87 -19.12 7.23 -2.34
C LEU A 87 -19.97 6.39 -1.38
N ARG A 88 -20.95 6.99 -0.70
CA ARG A 88 -21.89 6.28 0.18
C ARG A 88 -22.68 5.17 -0.53
N ARG A 89 -22.99 5.36 -1.81
CA ARG A 89 -23.71 4.36 -2.63
C ARG A 89 -22.81 3.23 -3.13
N GLY A 90 -21.50 3.31 -2.89
CA GLY A 90 -20.53 2.33 -3.40
C GLY A 90 -20.37 2.41 -4.91
N GLU A 91 -20.56 3.59 -5.53
CA GLU A 91 -20.44 3.78 -6.98
C GLU A 91 -18.98 3.91 -7.46
N PHE A 92 -18.01 3.88 -6.54
CA PHE A 92 -16.59 3.85 -6.86
C PHE A 92 -16.06 2.43 -6.69
N SER A 93 -15.32 1.92 -7.67
CA SER A 93 -14.64 0.63 -7.58
C SER A 93 -13.63 0.63 -6.44
N ILE A 94 -13.74 -0.32 -5.53
CA ILE A 94 -12.75 -0.51 -4.46
C ILE A 94 -11.52 -1.21 -5.05
N GLU A 95 -10.37 -0.56 -4.97
CA GLU A 95 -9.12 -1.02 -5.59
C GLU A 95 -8.18 -1.71 -4.59
N ALA A 96 -8.34 -1.41 -3.30
CA ALA A 96 -7.59 -2.03 -2.22
C ALA A 96 -8.35 -1.96 -0.89
N GLU A 97 -7.93 -2.79 0.05
CA GLU A 97 -8.53 -2.91 1.37
C GLU A 97 -7.48 -3.03 2.47
N LEU A 98 -7.80 -2.46 3.63
CA LEU A 98 -7.06 -2.62 4.87
C LEU A 98 -7.97 -3.13 5.99
N ASP A 99 -7.58 -4.23 6.63
CA ASP A 99 -8.27 -4.76 7.81
C ASP A 99 -7.50 -4.45 9.10
N LEU A 100 -8.18 -3.77 10.02
CA LEU A 100 -7.68 -3.31 11.30
C LEU A 100 -8.42 -3.97 12.47
N HIS A 101 -9.30 -4.95 12.24
CA HIS A 101 -10.02 -5.58 13.33
C HIS A 101 -9.05 -6.13 14.38
N GLY A 102 -9.40 -5.95 15.65
CA GLY A 102 -8.60 -6.46 16.78
C GLY A 102 -7.24 -5.80 16.97
N ARG A 103 -6.82 -4.87 16.10
CA ARG A 103 -5.57 -4.13 16.28
C ARG A 103 -5.70 -3.09 17.39
N THR A 104 -4.59 -2.84 18.07
CA THR A 104 -4.45 -1.71 18.99
C THR A 104 -4.43 -0.39 18.20
N LYS A 105 -4.62 0.74 18.91
CA LYS A 105 -4.53 2.08 18.32
C LYS A 105 -3.20 2.28 17.57
N VAL A 106 -2.09 1.85 18.18
CA VAL A 106 -0.74 2.07 17.64
C VAL A 106 -0.55 1.27 16.35
N GLU A 107 -0.84 -0.04 16.39
CA GLU A 107 -0.74 -0.92 15.22
C GLU A 107 -1.68 -0.50 14.09
N ALA A 108 -2.88 -0.02 14.42
CA ALA A 108 -3.83 0.46 13.43
C ALA A 108 -3.32 1.72 12.72
N ARG A 109 -2.71 2.64 13.47
CA ARG A 109 -2.14 3.87 12.92
C ARG A 109 -1.00 3.59 11.95
N GLU A 110 -0.05 2.74 12.35
CA GLU A 110 1.08 2.33 11.51
C GLU A 110 0.57 1.69 10.21
N ALA A 111 -0.37 0.75 10.33
CA ALA A 111 -0.95 0.07 9.18
C ALA A 111 -1.69 1.03 8.22
N ILE A 112 -2.41 2.03 8.73
CA ILE A 112 -3.07 3.05 7.89
C ILE A 112 -2.03 3.88 7.14
N VAL A 113 -0.95 4.29 7.80
CA VAL A 113 0.11 5.09 7.18
C VAL A 113 0.76 4.31 6.04
N GLU A 114 1.14 3.06 6.28
CA GLU A 114 1.73 2.19 5.26
C GLU A 114 0.77 1.92 4.10
N PHE A 115 -0.50 1.63 4.42
CA PHE A 115 -1.53 1.36 3.43
C PHE A 115 -1.79 2.58 2.53
N LEU A 116 -1.96 3.76 3.11
CA LEU A 116 -2.21 4.97 2.32
C LEU A 116 -1.00 5.37 1.49
N TYR A 117 0.22 5.17 2.01
CA TYR A 117 1.44 5.35 1.24
C TYR A 117 1.48 4.41 0.02
N PHE A 118 1.18 3.12 0.22
CA PHE A 118 1.05 2.14 -0.87
C PHE A 118 -0.02 2.56 -1.89
N CYS A 119 -1.20 2.97 -1.43
CA CYS A 119 -2.29 3.37 -2.33
C CYS A 119 -1.89 4.59 -3.16
N HIS A 120 -1.24 5.58 -2.53
CA HIS A 120 -0.76 6.77 -3.20
C HIS A 120 0.33 6.42 -4.24
N SER A 121 1.29 5.56 -3.91
CA SER A 121 2.36 5.17 -4.84
C SER A 121 1.83 4.41 -6.06
N HIS A 122 0.74 3.67 -5.91
CA HIS A 122 0.07 2.92 -6.98
C HIS A 122 -1.06 3.70 -7.67
N SER A 123 -1.26 4.98 -7.31
CA SER A 123 -2.32 5.84 -7.87
C SER A 123 -3.73 5.27 -7.73
N LEU A 124 -3.98 4.52 -6.65
CA LEU A 124 -5.32 3.98 -6.35
C LEU A 124 -6.25 5.12 -5.96
N ARG A 125 -7.52 5.01 -6.35
CA ARG A 125 -8.48 6.11 -6.18
C ARG A 125 -9.48 5.88 -5.07
N CYS A 126 -10.03 4.69 -4.97
CA CYS A 126 -11.00 4.37 -3.91
C CYS A 126 -10.59 3.08 -3.20
N VAL A 127 -10.53 3.15 -1.87
CA VAL A 127 -10.08 2.05 -1.02
C VAL A 127 -11.02 1.86 0.16
N ARG A 128 -10.97 0.68 0.77
CA ARG A 128 -11.79 0.34 1.94
C ARG A 128 -10.90 0.16 3.17
N ILE A 129 -11.33 0.70 4.32
CA ILE A 129 -10.68 0.44 5.61
C ILE A 129 -11.72 -0.18 6.54
N ILE A 130 -11.43 -1.37 7.04
CA ILE A 130 -12.27 -2.12 7.98
C ILE A 130 -11.68 -1.95 9.36
N HIS A 131 -12.35 -1.18 10.22
CA HIS A 131 -11.91 -0.95 11.60
C HIS A 131 -12.70 -1.77 12.63
N GLY A 132 -13.72 -2.49 12.17
CA GLY A 132 -14.60 -3.31 12.99
C GLY A 132 -15.66 -2.49 13.74
N LYS A 133 -16.72 -3.19 14.17
CA LYS A 133 -17.86 -2.60 14.88
C LYS A 133 -17.68 -2.52 16.41
N GLY A 134 -16.54 -3.00 16.93
CA GLY A 134 -16.23 -2.97 18.36
C GLY A 134 -16.79 -4.13 19.19
N HIS A 135 -17.35 -5.19 18.58
CA HIS A 135 -17.92 -6.32 19.32
C HIS A 135 -16.91 -7.19 20.11
N GLY A 136 -15.60 -7.01 19.87
CA GLY A 136 -14.52 -7.82 20.49
C GLY A 136 -13.63 -7.09 21.49
N SER A 137 -13.84 -5.79 21.76
CA SER A 137 -13.07 -5.05 22.77
C SER A 137 -13.65 -5.23 24.18
N GLN A 138 -12.79 -5.27 25.20
CA GLN A 138 -13.20 -5.14 26.61
C GLN A 138 -13.99 -3.82 26.75
N GLY A 139 -15.31 -3.92 26.90
CA GLY A 139 -16.22 -2.77 26.92
C GLY A 139 -17.07 -2.53 25.66
N LYS A 140 -16.97 -3.38 24.62
CA LYS A 140 -17.83 -3.36 23.41
C LYS A 140 -17.88 -2.01 22.66
N ARG A 141 -16.84 -1.18 22.77
CA ARG A 141 -16.78 0.14 22.12
C ARG A 141 -15.90 0.09 20.86
N PRO A 142 -16.34 0.67 19.72
CA PRO A 142 -15.55 0.74 18.50
C PRO A 142 -14.47 1.83 18.63
N ILE A 143 -13.42 1.54 19.40
CA ILE A 143 -12.36 2.50 19.73
C ILE A 143 -11.67 3.03 18.44
N LEU A 144 -11.40 2.14 17.48
CA LEU A 144 -10.70 2.53 16.24
C LEU A 144 -11.52 3.46 15.34
N LYS A 145 -12.86 3.42 15.39
CA LYS A 145 -13.71 4.26 14.51
C LYS A 145 -13.39 5.75 14.68
N GLN A 146 -13.29 6.19 15.93
CA GLN A 146 -13.00 7.57 16.32
C GLN A 146 -11.61 8.00 15.87
N TYR A 147 -10.60 7.16 16.13
CA TYR A 147 -9.23 7.42 15.70
C TYR A 147 -9.08 7.47 14.18
N VAL A 148 -9.67 6.51 13.46
CA VAL A 148 -9.66 6.50 11.99
C VAL A 148 -10.32 7.78 11.44
N ASN A 149 -11.45 8.20 11.99
CA ASN A 149 -12.10 9.46 11.58
C ASN A 149 -11.17 10.67 11.78
N HIS A 150 -10.50 10.77 12.92
CA HIS A 150 -9.58 11.86 13.22
C HIS A 150 -8.36 11.86 12.27
N TRP A 151 -7.67 10.72 12.16
CA TRP A 151 -6.46 10.60 11.35
C TRP A 151 -6.69 10.88 9.86
N LEU A 152 -7.81 10.42 9.30
CA LEU A 152 -8.10 10.63 7.88
C LEU A 152 -8.49 12.08 7.56
N ARG A 153 -9.04 12.84 8.51
CA ARG A 153 -9.35 14.27 8.31
C ARG A 153 -8.09 15.11 8.16
N GLN A 154 -7.02 14.74 8.86
CA GLN A 154 -5.74 15.45 8.88
C GLN A 154 -4.90 15.25 7.60
N ARG A 155 -5.26 14.28 6.74
CA ARG A 155 -4.49 13.95 5.54
C ARG A 155 -4.97 14.65 4.28
N ASP A 156 -4.12 15.44 3.62
CA ASP A 156 -4.48 16.25 2.42
C ASP A 156 -4.77 15.48 1.13
N ASP A 157 -4.26 14.27 1.05
CA ASP A 157 -4.50 13.32 -0.02
C ASP A 157 -5.84 12.59 0.11
N ILE A 158 -6.63 12.83 1.17
CA ILE A 158 -7.98 12.27 1.33
C ILE A 158 -9.04 13.29 0.88
N LEU A 159 -9.75 13.00 -0.20
CA LEU A 159 -10.78 13.88 -0.75
C LEU A 159 -12.12 13.74 -0.04
N ALA A 160 -12.50 12.51 0.31
CA ALA A 160 -13.74 12.21 1.02
C ALA A 160 -13.66 10.81 1.66
N PHE A 161 -14.44 10.57 2.70
CA PHE A 161 -14.70 9.22 3.19
C PHE A 161 -16.13 9.10 3.73
N SER A 162 -16.67 7.89 3.70
CA SER A 162 -17.96 7.58 4.30
C SER A 162 -17.98 6.18 4.88
N SER A 163 -18.84 5.93 5.88
CA SER A 163 -19.20 4.57 6.26
C SER A 163 -19.62 3.75 5.04
N ALA A 164 -19.19 2.49 5.02
CA ALA A 164 -19.48 1.58 3.93
C ALA A 164 -20.96 1.17 3.95
N ARG A 165 -21.44 0.62 2.84
CA ARG A 165 -22.77 0.00 2.80
C ARG A 165 -22.83 -1.23 3.70
N GLN A 166 -24.03 -1.67 4.05
CA GLN A 166 -24.22 -2.83 4.92
C GLN A 166 -23.56 -4.12 4.36
N ILE A 167 -23.65 -4.33 3.05
CA ILE A 167 -22.99 -5.46 2.36
C ILE A 167 -21.46 -5.40 2.38
N ASP A 168 -20.90 -4.20 2.64
CA ASP A 168 -19.48 -3.91 2.60
C ASP A 168 -18.88 -3.62 3.99
N GLY A 169 -19.60 -3.99 5.06
CA GLY A 169 -19.16 -3.85 6.45
C GLY A 169 -19.93 -2.82 7.29
N GLY A 170 -20.78 -2.00 6.66
CA GLY A 170 -21.61 -1.00 7.34
C GLY A 170 -20.78 -0.01 8.14
N THR A 171 -21.23 0.31 9.35
CA THR A 171 -20.54 1.22 10.29
C THR A 171 -19.20 0.70 10.82
N GLY A 172 -18.82 -0.56 10.51
CA GLY A 172 -17.52 -1.14 10.86
C GLY A 172 -16.44 -0.97 9.79
N ALA A 173 -16.78 -0.33 8.67
CA ALA A 173 -15.87 -0.06 7.57
C ALA A 173 -16.17 1.31 6.95
N ILE A 174 -15.20 1.84 6.23
CA ILE A 174 -15.33 3.09 5.48
C ILE A 174 -14.79 2.92 4.06
N TYR A 175 -15.40 3.62 3.11
CA TYR A 175 -14.78 3.91 1.83
C TYR A 175 -13.99 5.20 1.94
N VAL A 176 -12.80 5.25 1.33
CA VAL A 176 -11.91 6.40 1.31
C VAL A 176 -11.59 6.74 -0.13
N LEU A 177 -11.87 7.97 -0.53
CA LEU A 177 -11.56 8.52 -1.84
C LEU A 177 -10.26 9.32 -1.75
N LEU A 178 -9.26 8.90 -2.50
CA LEU A 178 -7.91 9.47 -2.51
C LEU A 178 -7.74 10.48 -3.66
N ARG A 179 -6.84 11.43 -3.43
CA ARG A 179 -6.37 12.37 -4.44
C ARG A 179 -5.45 11.63 -5.40
N ARG A 180 -5.72 11.79 -6.69
CA ARG A 180 -4.86 11.22 -7.73
C ARG A 180 -3.50 11.94 -7.72
N LYS A 181 -2.42 11.18 -7.91
CA LYS A 181 -1.11 11.76 -8.17
C LYS A 181 -1.20 12.57 -9.47
N GLY A 182 -0.91 13.87 -9.39
CA GLY A 182 -0.80 14.76 -10.55
C GLY A 182 0.44 14.46 -11.37
#